data_AF-A0A958KUI5-F1
#
_entry.id   AF-A0A958KUI5-F1
#
_cell.length_a   1.000
_cell.length_b   1.000
_cell.length_c   1.000
_cell.angle_alpha   90.00
_cell.angle_beta   90.00
_cell.angle_gamma   90.00
#
_symmetry.space_group_name_H-M   'P 1'
#
loop_
_entity.id
_entity.type
_entity.pdbx_description
1 polymer ?
#
loop_
_entity_poly.entity_id
_entity_poly.type
_entity_poly.pdbx_seq_one_letter_code
_entity_poly.pdbx_strand_id
1 'polypeptide(L)'
;MNSLKILFALMTLFTFNIAQASKGEIVKICSFTVKFPGEASSVPTVYTIVKSDNQLIAKATQVVEKHPVNLPDEPAIITEFSVRADVSRDTPDRNLAEDLIAGTIEFLDSEEFRGEFSVGLDLNSIRQAKVYQVGQFTHMGGTVIIEARDQNGKAMGSFVTGFIPFACEN
;
A
#
# COMPACT_ATOMS: atom_id res chain seq x y z
N MET A 1 -61.87 14.84 48.01
CA MET A 1 -61.47 14.53 46.62
C MET A 1 -60.00 14.81 46.48
N ASN A 2 -59.25 13.82 45.99
CA ASN A 2 -57.84 13.58 46.30
C ASN A 2 -56.86 14.24 45.32
N SER A 3 -55.80 14.81 45.91
CA SER A 3 -54.40 14.93 45.45
C SER A 3 -54.08 14.60 43.98
N LEU A 4 -53.82 15.66 43.21
CA LEU A 4 -53.13 15.61 41.93
C LEU A 4 -51.63 15.92 42.15
N LYS A 5 -50.81 14.89 42.41
CA LYS A 5 -49.35 14.98 42.39
C LYS A 5 -48.87 14.59 40.99
N ILE A 6 -48.60 15.60 40.15
CA ILE A 6 -47.96 15.42 38.85
C ILE A 6 -46.47 15.18 39.12
N LEU A 7 -46.10 13.90 39.11
CA LEU A 7 -44.73 13.43 39.18
C LEU A 7 -44.08 13.70 37.81
N PHE A 8 -43.26 14.74 37.74
CA PHE A 8 -42.42 15.06 36.60
C PHE A 8 -41.41 13.92 36.40
N ALA A 9 -41.74 12.98 35.51
CA ALA A 9 -40.82 11.96 35.03
C ALA A 9 -39.77 12.64 34.14
N LEU A 10 -38.70 13.15 34.77
CA LEU A 10 -37.49 13.58 34.09
C LEU A 10 -36.77 12.31 33.60
N MET A 11 -37.29 11.74 32.51
CA MET A 11 -36.68 10.63 31.79
C MET A 11 -35.49 11.20 31.03
N THR A 12 -34.40 11.42 31.76
CA THR A 12 -33.11 11.82 31.20
C THR A 12 -32.67 10.70 30.25
N LEU A 13 -32.96 10.86 28.96
CA LEU A 13 -32.34 10.08 27.90
C LEU A 13 -30.84 10.37 27.96
N PHE A 14 -30.11 9.56 28.71
CA PHE A 14 -28.70 9.31 28.43
C PHE A 14 -28.66 8.62 27.07
N THR A 15 -28.62 9.41 26.00
CA THR A 15 -28.13 8.92 24.72
C THR A 15 -26.66 8.58 24.95
N PHE A 16 -26.41 7.31 25.25
CA PHE A 16 -25.10 6.71 25.12
C PHE A 16 -24.66 6.95 23.68
N ASN A 17 -23.83 7.97 23.46
CA ASN A 17 -22.93 8.01 22.32
C ASN A 17 -21.99 6.83 22.52
N ILE A 18 -22.41 5.65 22.04
CA ILE A 18 -21.50 4.54 21.79
C ILE A 18 -20.54 5.12 20.76
N ALA A 19 -19.38 5.58 21.22
CA ALA A 19 -18.26 5.88 20.35
C ALA A 19 -18.01 4.58 19.58
N GLN A 20 -18.51 4.51 18.34
CA GLN A 20 -18.09 3.49 17.41
C GLN A 20 -16.59 3.71 17.27
N ALA A 21 -15.80 2.84 17.90
CA ALA A 21 -14.40 2.70 17.57
C ALA A 21 -14.38 2.50 16.06
N SER A 22 -13.97 3.54 15.31
CA SER A 22 -13.96 3.51 13.86
C SER A 22 -12.94 2.44 13.50
N LYS A 23 -13.44 1.26 13.11
CA LYS A 23 -12.60 0.19 12.62
C LYS A 23 -12.04 0.71 11.31
N GLY A 24 -10.76 1.12 11.30
CA GLY A 24 -10.15 1.80 10.17
C GLY A 24 -10.46 1.11 8.84
N GLU A 25 -10.67 1.92 7.80
CA GLU A 25 -11.01 1.47 6.45
C GLU A 25 -9.75 0.94 5.76
N ILE A 26 -9.81 -0.29 5.25
CA ILE A 26 -8.72 -0.84 4.43
C ILE A 26 -8.78 -0.17 3.05
N VAL A 27 -7.71 0.54 2.69
CA VAL A 27 -7.58 1.24 1.41
C VAL A 27 -6.83 0.40 0.38
N LYS A 28 -5.82 -0.36 0.83
CA LYS A 28 -5.04 -1.23 -0.05
C LYS A 28 -4.50 -2.42 0.72
N ILE A 29 -4.52 -3.58 0.08
CA ILE A 29 -3.75 -4.76 0.51
C ILE A 29 -2.82 -5.10 -0.65
N CYS A 30 -1.58 -5.46 -0.32
CA CYS A 30 -0.65 -6.09 -1.23
C CYS A 30 0.00 -7.25 -0.49
N SER A 31 -0.31 -8.46 -0.94
CA SER A 31 0.35 -9.69 -0.49
C SER A 31 1.42 -10.04 -1.50
N PHE A 32 2.59 -10.47 -1.05
CA PHE A 32 3.65 -10.95 -1.93
C PHE A 32 4.59 -11.86 -1.16
N THR A 33 5.34 -12.67 -1.88
CA THR A 33 6.33 -13.57 -1.29
C THR A 33 7.74 -13.07 -1.57
N VAL A 34 8.47 -12.70 -0.53
CA VAL A 34 9.89 -12.39 -0.65
C VAL A 34 10.65 -13.69 -0.83
N LYS A 35 11.39 -13.80 -1.95
CA LYS A 35 12.29 -14.92 -2.24
C LYS A 35 13.60 -14.35 -2.76
N PHE A 36 14.69 -14.63 -2.05
CA PHE A 36 16.02 -14.23 -2.49
C PHE A 36 16.65 -15.33 -3.36
N PRO A 37 17.33 -14.98 -4.46
CA PRO A 37 18.05 -15.95 -5.28
C PRO A 37 19.04 -16.76 -4.44
N GLY A 38 19.03 -18.08 -4.60
CA GLY A 38 19.89 -18.99 -3.84
C GLY A 38 19.39 -19.35 -2.44
N GLU A 39 18.34 -18.72 -1.92
CA GLU A 39 17.71 -19.10 -0.65
C GLU A 39 16.55 -20.09 -0.86
N ALA A 40 16.50 -21.12 -0.02
CA ALA A 40 15.39 -22.10 -0.03
C ALA A 40 14.13 -21.56 0.66
N SER A 41 14.31 -20.56 1.53
CA SER A 41 13.22 -19.97 2.31
C SER A 41 12.52 -18.88 1.52
N SER A 42 11.21 -18.79 1.72
CA SER A 42 10.38 -17.71 1.20
C SER A 42 9.63 -17.08 2.35
N VAL A 43 9.49 -15.76 2.35
CA VAL A 43 8.82 -15.01 3.42
C VAL A 43 7.56 -14.35 2.86
N PRO A 44 6.38 -14.96 3.06
CA PRO A 44 5.10 -14.32 2.77
C PRO A 44 5.00 -13.01 3.55
N THR A 45 4.71 -11.93 2.85
CA THR A 45 4.63 -10.58 3.37
C THR A 45 3.31 -9.95 2.92
N VAL A 46 2.62 -9.27 3.83
CA VAL A 46 1.38 -8.55 3.54
C VAL A 46 1.53 -7.12 4.02
N TYR A 47 1.36 -6.16 3.12
CA TYR A 47 1.16 -4.77 3.47
C TYR A 47 -0.32 -4.42 3.37
N THR A 48 -0.84 -3.78 4.43
CA THR A 48 -2.20 -3.24 4.48
C THR A 48 -2.13 -1.75 4.77
N ILE A 49 -2.65 -0.93 3.86
CA ILE A 49 -2.84 0.50 4.06
C ILE A 49 -4.23 0.71 4.64
N VAL A 50 -4.30 1.26 5.86
CA VAL A 50 -5.53 1.53 6.60
C VAL A 50 -5.70 3.03 6.76
N LYS A 51 -6.89 3.54 6.45
CA LYS A 51 -7.33 4.89 6.79
C LYS A 51 -8.06 4.83 8.13
N SER A 52 -7.48 5.45 9.15
CA SER A 52 -8.10 5.59 10.46
C SER A 52 -8.16 7.07 10.81
N ASP A 53 -9.35 7.54 11.11
CA ASP A 53 -9.63 8.95 11.33
C ASP A 53 -9.15 9.82 10.15
N ASN A 54 -8.11 10.62 10.35
CA ASN A 54 -7.48 11.49 9.33
C ASN A 54 -6.05 11.07 8.99
N GLN A 55 -5.66 9.84 9.29
CA GLN A 55 -4.31 9.32 9.03
C GLN A 55 -4.36 8.06 8.18
N LEU A 56 -3.32 7.89 7.35
CA LEU A 56 -3.06 6.66 6.61
C LEU A 56 -1.90 5.95 7.30
N ILE A 57 -2.11 4.70 7.65
CA ILE A 57 -1.13 3.85 8.35
C ILE A 57 -0.92 2.60 7.51
N ALA A 58 0.34 2.27 7.26
CA ALA A 58 0.76 1.01 6.70
C ALA A 58 1.05 0.02 7.82
N LYS A 59 0.43 -1.15 7.73
CA LYS A 59 0.67 -2.30 8.60
C LYS A 59 1.31 -3.39 7.77
N ALA A 60 2.38 -3.98 8.27
CA ALA A 60 3.05 -5.08 7.57
C ALA A 60 3.13 -6.32 8.46
N THR A 61 2.85 -7.47 7.88
CA THR A 61 2.99 -8.77 8.53
C THR A 61 3.86 -9.66 7.66
N GLN A 62 4.79 -10.39 8.28
CA GLN A 62 5.64 -11.39 7.64
C GLN A 62 5.42 -12.75 8.29
N VAL A 63 5.55 -13.84 7.54
CA VAL A 63 5.53 -15.20 8.11
C VAL A 63 6.96 -15.75 8.14
N VAL A 64 7.56 -15.78 9.34
CA VAL A 64 8.92 -16.30 9.58
C VAL A 64 8.81 -17.58 10.39
N GLU A 65 9.39 -18.68 9.88
CA GLU A 65 9.30 -20.00 10.53
C GLU A 65 7.87 -20.42 10.88
N LYS A 66 6.90 -20.11 10.01
CA LYS A 66 5.45 -20.33 10.19
C LYS A 66 4.78 -19.49 11.29
N HIS A 67 5.48 -18.51 11.86
CA HIS A 67 4.93 -17.58 12.84
C HIS A 67 4.70 -16.21 12.19
N PRO A 68 3.50 -15.61 12.36
CA PRO A 68 3.26 -14.25 11.90
C PRO A 68 4.00 -13.26 12.80
N VAL A 69 4.80 -12.40 12.20
CA VAL A 69 5.51 -11.29 12.82
C VAL A 69 4.90 -10.01 12.29
N ASN A 70 4.36 -9.18 13.18
CA ASN A 70 3.90 -7.83 12.82
C ASN A 70 5.09 -6.88 12.88
N LEU A 71 5.33 -6.18 11.78
CA LEU A 71 6.28 -5.08 11.75
C LEU A 71 5.64 -3.83 12.39
N PRO A 72 6.45 -2.85 12.82
CA PRO A 72 5.93 -1.58 13.31
C PRO A 72 4.99 -0.91 12.32
N ASP A 73 3.95 -0.25 12.84
CA ASP A 73 3.06 0.59 12.05
C ASP A 73 3.84 1.80 11.52
N GLU A 74 3.73 2.07 10.22
CA GLU A 74 4.41 3.18 9.54
C GLU A 74 3.38 4.16 8.96
N PRO A 75 3.67 5.47 8.90
CA PRO A 75 2.79 6.40 8.18
C PRO A 75 2.76 6.05 6.69
N ALA A 76 1.62 6.26 6.04
CA ALA A 76 1.48 6.07 4.61
C ALA A 76 1.04 7.37 3.91
N ILE A 77 1.51 7.56 2.69
CA ILE A 77 1.13 8.69 1.83
C ILE A 77 0.60 8.14 0.52
N ILE A 78 -0.57 8.64 0.09
CA ILE A 78 -1.16 8.30 -1.19
C ILE A 78 -1.03 9.50 -2.13
N THR A 79 -0.44 9.25 -3.30
CA THR A 79 -0.32 10.24 -4.37
C THR A 79 -0.72 9.60 -5.69
N GLU A 80 -1.25 10.40 -6.62
CA GLU A 80 -1.66 9.92 -7.94
C GLU A 80 -0.87 10.70 -9.00
N PHE A 81 -0.33 9.97 -9.97
CA PHE A 81 0.50 10.52 -11.04
C PHE A 81 0.01 10.03 -12.40
N SER A 82 0.09 10.92 -13.38
CA SER A 82 0.11 10.53 -14.80
C SER A 82 1.52 10.05 -15.16
N VAL A 83 1.62 8.99 -15.96
CA VAL A 83 2.88 8.41 -16.41
C VAL A 83 2.96 8.62 -17.91
N ARG A 84 4.02 9.29 -18.37
CA ARG A 84 4.25 9.52 -19.81
C ARG A 84 4.46 8.19 -20.53
N ALA A 85 4.18 8.19 -21.84
CA ALA A 85 4.69 7.12 -22.69
C ALA A 85 6.24 7.21 -22.74
N ASP A 86 6.89 6.06 -22.89
CA ASP A 86 8.33 5.96 -23.16
C ASP A 86 9.24 6.57 -22.07
N VAL A 87 8.82 6.48 -20.80
CA VAL A 87 9.64 6.89 -19.66
C VAL A 87 10.87 5.99 -19.59
N SER A 88 12.04 6.60 -19.67
CA SER A 88 13.34 5.94 -19.59
C SER A 88 14.19 6.58 -18.49
N ARG A 89 15.41 6.06 -18.28
CA ARG A 89 16.39 6.64 -17.37
C ARG A 89 16.75 8.09 -17.72
N ASP A 90 16.77 8.41 -19.00
CA ASP A 90 17.25 9.70 -19.51
C ASP A 90 16.13 10.73 -19.68
N THR A 91 14.88 10.34 -19.40
CA THR A 91 13.75 11.27 -19.42
C THR A 91 13.94 12.32 -18.33
N PRO A 92 14.02 13.62 -18.66
CA PRO A 92 14.17 14.67 -17.65
C PRO A 92 12.87 14.89 -16.87
N ASP A 93 13.01 15.48 -15.69
CA ASP A 93 11.92 15.96 -14.84
C ASP A 93 10.84 14.90 -14.60
N ARG A 94 11.26 13.69 -14.24
CA ARG A 94 10.35 12.61 -13.91
C ARG A 94 9.60 12.92 -12.61
N ASN A 95 8.33 12.55 -12.59
CA ASN A 95 7.60 12.50 -11.33
C ASN A 95 7.95 11.22 -10.55
N LEU A 96 7.52 11.15 -9.28
CA LEU A 96 7.84 10.03 -8.40
C LEU A 96 7.43 8.67 -8.99
N ALA A 97 6.25 8.55 -9.60
CA ALA A 97 5.83 7.27 -10.19
C ALA A 97 6.71 6.88 -11.38
N GLU A 98 7.07 7.84 -12.23
CA GLU A 98 7.97 7.62 -13.37
C GLU A 98 9.37 7.19 -12.91
N ASP A 99 9.93 7.81 -11.87
CA ASP A 99 11.21 7.40 -11.27
C ASP A 99 11.16 5.96 -10.73
N LEU A 100 10.09 5.62 -9.98
CA LEU A 100 9.92 4.29 -9.41
C LEU A 100 9.73 3.22 -10.49
N ILE A 101 8.95 3.50 -11.53
CA ILE A 101 8.73 2.58 -12.65
C ILE A 101 10.02 2.36 -13.43
N ALA A 102 10.74 3.44 -13.78
CA ALA A 102 12.00 3.34 -14.50
C ALA A 102 13.07 2.59 -13.69
N GLY A 103 13.19 2.87 -12.39
CA GLY A 103 14.09 2.13 -11.49
C GLY A 103 13.71 0.66 -11.37
N THR A 104 12.42 0.34 -11.38
CA THR A 104 11.94 -1.06 -11.39
C THR A 104 12.33 -1.77 -12.69
N ILE A 105 12.16 -1.13 -13.85
CA ILE A 105 12.59 -1.68 -15.13
C ILE A 105 14.11 -1.94 -15.12
N GLU A 106 14.91 -0.97 -14.69
CA GLU A 106 16.37 -1.10 -14.58
C GLU A 106 16.78 -2.27 -13.67
N PHE A 107 16.12 -2.42 -12.51
CA PHE A 107 16.35 -3.54 -11.61
C PHE A 107 16.06 -4.89 -12.28
N LEU A 108 14.91 -5.03 -12.93
CA LEU A 108 14.48 -6.27 -13.58
C LEU A 108 15.35 -6.63 -14.79
N ASP A 109 15.91 -5.62 -15.48
CA ASP A 109 16.77 -5.81 -16.64
C ASP A 109 18.25 -6.01 -16.27
N SER A 110 18.64 -5.75 -15.01
CA SER A 110 20.03 -5.88 -14.54
C SER A 110 20.54 -7.32 -14.67
N GLU A 111 21.82 -7.48 -15.05
CA GLU A 111 22.41 -8.82 -15.26
C GLU A 111 22.36 -9.71 -14.01
N GLU A 112 22.44 -9.10 -12.82
CA GLU A 112 22.44 -9.81 -11.53
C GLU A 112 21.07 -10.41 -11.18
N PHE A 113 19.98 -9.73 -11.55
CA PHE A 113 18.62 -10.09 -11.12
C PHE A 113 17.69 -10.50 -12.27
N ARG A 114 18.19 -10.49 -13.51
CA ARG A 114 17.40 -10.78 -14.71
C ARG A 114 16.73 -12.15 -14.62
N GLY A 115 15.40 -12.15 -14.63
CA GLY A 115 14.58 -13.36 -14.60
C GLY A 115 14.35 -13.96 -13.20
N GLU A 116 15.00 -13.44 -12.17
CA GLU A 116 14.77 -13.87 -10.78
C GLU A 116 13.54 -13.19 -10.16
N PHE A 117 13.26 -11.96 -10.58
CA PHE A 117 12.13 -11.16 -10.11
C PHE A 117 11.17 -10.84 -11.24
N SER A 118 9.90 -10.66 -10.89
CA SER A 118 8.87 -10.19 -11.80
C SER A 118 7.78 -9.46 -11.03
N VAL A 119 7.25 -8.40 -11.64
CA VAL A 119 6.08 -7.67 -11.14
C VAL A 119 4.79 -8.12 -11.82
N GLY A 120 4.86 -9.05 -12.78
CA GLY A 120 3.68 -9.60 -13.47
C GLY A 120 2.92 -8.62 -14.35
N LEU A 121 3.50 -7.45 -14.65
CA LEU A 121 2.88 -6.37 -15.42
C LEU A 121 3.83 -5.87 -16.51
N ASP A 122 3.28 -5.44 -17.65
CA ASP A 122 4.03 -4.65 -18.62
C ASP A 122 4.16 -3.21 -18.12
N LEU A 123 5.33 -2.90 -17.54
CA LEU A 123 5.63 -1.59 -16.97
C LEU A 123 5.58 -0.45 -18.01
N ASN A 124 5.86 -0.74 -19.28
CA ASN A 124 5.84 0.25 -20.35
C ASN A 124 4.42 0.65 -20.77
N SER A 125 3.41 -0.13 -20.38
CA SER A 125 1.99 0.14 -20.67
C SER A 125 1.30 0.99 -19.59
N ILE A 126 1.97 1.29 -18.48
CA ILE A 126 1.41 2.09 -17.38
C ILE A 126 1.26 3.55 -17.82
N ARG A 127 0.07 4.14 -17.62
CA ARG A 127 -0.20 5.57 -17.91
C ARG A 127 -0.76 6.33 -16.73
N GLN A 128 -1.25 5.62 -15.71
CA GLN A 128 -1.64 6.22 -14.44
C GLN A 128 -1.16 5.33 -13.31
N ALA A 129 -0.64 5.95 -12.25
CA ALA A 129 -0.13 5.25 -11.09
C ALA A 129 -0.64 5.92 -9.82
N LYS A 130 -1.26 5.13 -8.95
CA LYS A 130 -1.52 5.50 -7.56
C LYS A 130 -0.41 4.90 -6.70
N VAL A 131 0.34 5.78 -6.06
CA VAL A 131 1.54 5.48 -5.27
C VAL A 131 1.17 5.50 -3.80
N TYR A 132 1.36 4.37 -3.12
CA TYR A 132 1.22 4.23 -1.67
C TYR A 132 2.63 4.13 -1.09
N GLN A 133 3.19 5.26 -0.66
CA GLN A 133 4.49 5.29 0.00
C GLN A 133 4.32 4.87 1.46
N VAL A 134 5.16 3.95 1.93
CA VAL A 134 5.22 3.48 3.32
C VAL A 134 6.45 4.06 4.00
N GLY A 135 6.24 4.79 5.10
CA GLY A 135 7.32 5.46 5.83
C GLY A 135 7.97 6.57 5.00
N GLN A 136 9.22 6.89 5.36
CA GLN A 136 10.05 7.85 4.63
C GLN A 136 11.09 7.13 3.78
N PHE A 137 11.42 7.68 2.61
CA PHE A 137 12.56 7.21 1.84
C PHE A 137 13.87 7.48 2.60
N THR A 138 14.73 6.48 2.63
CA THR A 138 16.08 6.56 3.19
C THR A 138 17.12 6.47 2.08
N HIS A 139 18.40 6.60 2.42
CA HIS A 139 19.50 6.34 1.48
C HIS A 139 19.54 4.89 0.96
N MET A 140 18.86 3.95 1.64
CA MET A 140 18.72 2.56 1.22
C MET A 140 17.46 2.33 0.34
N GLY A 141 16.70 3.39 0.03
CA GLY A 141 15.41 3.29 -0.63
C GLY A 141 14.24 3.33 0.35
N GLY A 142 13.11 2.80 -0.07
CA GLY A 142 11.88 2.76 0.72
C GLY A 142 10.89 1.75 0.17
N THR A 143 9.75 1.59 0.85
CA THR A 143 8.70 0.67 0.39
C THR A 143 7.57 1.45 -0.24
N VAL A 144 7.22 1.10 -1.48
CA VAL A 144 6.11 1.69 -2.22
C VAL A 144 5.25 0.60 -2.82
N ILE A 145 3.93 0.72 -2.72
CA ILE A 145 3.00 -0.05 -3.55
C ILE A 145 2.53 0.86 -4.70
N ILE A 146 2.58 0.36 -5.93
CA ILE A 146 2.04 1.03 -7.11
C ILE A 146 0.79 0.28 -7.56
N GLU A 147 -0.36 0.97 -7.58
CA GLU A 147 -1.54 0.52 -8.34
C GLU A 147 -1.51 1.14 -9.74
N ALA A 148 -1.41 0.27 -10.74
CA ALA A 148 -1.16 0.66 -12.12
C ALA A 148 -2.42 0.57 -12.99
N ARG A 149 -2.59 1.54 -13.89
CA ARG A 149 -3.64 1.56 -14.92
C ARG A 149 -3.05 1.92 -16.29
N ASP A 150 -3.69 1.39 -17.33
CA ASP A 150 -3.31 1.64 -18.72
C ASP A 150 -3.82 3.00 -19.24
N GLN A 151 -3.58 3.28 -20.52
CA GLN A 151 -4.02 4.51 -21.20
C GLN A 151 -5.54 4.73 -21.20
N ASN A 152 -6.33 3.68 -21.02
CA ASN A 152 -7.79 3.71 -20.97
C ASN A 152 -8.32 3.76 -19.53
N GLY A 153 -7.42 3.84 -18.53
CA GLY A 153 -7.78 3.77 -17.11
C GLY A 153 -8.12 2.37 -16.61
N LYS A 154 -7.89 1.32 -17.43
CA LYS A 154 -8.11 -0.07 -17.05
C LYS A 154 -7.08 -0.49 -16.01
N ALA A 155 -7.53 -1.09 -14.92
CA ALA A 155 -6.64 -1.65 -13.91
C ALA A 155 -5.75 -2.74 -14.51
N MET A 156 -4.44 -2.61 -14.31
CA MET A 156 -3.45 -3.59 -14.75
C MET A 156 -3.05 -4.52 -13.61
N GLY A 157 -3.01 -4.00 -12.37
CA GLY A 157 -2.63 -4.74 -11.19
C GLY A 157 -1.91 -3.84 -10.20
N SER A 158 -1.12 -4.44 -9.31
CA SER A 158 -0.27 -3.70 -8.39
C SER A 158 1.03 -4.43 -8.11
N PHE A 159 2.05 -3.70 -7.69
CA PHE A 159 3.33 -4.26 -7.32
C PHE A 159 3.99 -3.40 -6.24
N VAL A 160 4.87 -4.03 -5.45
CA VAL A 160 5.74 -3.35 -4.50
C VAL A 160 7.05 -3.02 -5.19
N THR A 161 7.65 -1.86 -4.87
CA THR A 161 8.96 -1.40 -5.35
C THR A 161 9.58 -0.40 -4.36
N GLY A 162 10.66 0.27 -4.76
CA GLY A 162 11.43 1.26 -3.98
C GLY A 162 12.67 0.69 -3.30
N PHE A 163 12.74 -0.64 -3.17
CA PHE A 163 13.94 -1.39 -2.84
C PHE A 163 14.06 -2.63 -3.73
N ILE A 164 13.21 -3.65 -3.53
CA ILE A 164 13.14 -4.85 -4.37
C ILE A 164 11.71 -5.00 -4.89
N PRO A 165 11.52 -5.22 -6.20
CA PRO A 165 10.20 -5.28 -6.78
C PRO A 165 9.53 -6.66 -6.65
N PHE A 166 8.26 -6.67 -6.28
CA PHE A 166 7.43 -7.88 -6.19
C PHE A 166 6.02 -7.62 -6.72
N ALA A 167 5.46 -8.56 -7.48
CA ALA A 167 4.05 -8.51 -7.84
C ALA A 167 3.16 -8.60 -6.59
N CYS A 168 2.09 -7.80 -6.52
CA CYS A 168 1.05 -8.03 -5.52
C CYS A 168 0.17 -9.20 -5.98
N GLU A 169 0.08 -10.23 -5.16
CA GLU A 169 -0.86 -11.33 -5.28
C GLU A 169 -2.28 -10.82 -4.95
N ASN A 170 -3.25 -11.10 -5.82
CA ASN A 170 -4.66 -10.74 -5.63
C ASN A 170 -5.43 -11.84 -4.88
#